data_AF-A0A1L9T229-F1
#
_entry.id   AF-A0A1L9T229-F1
#
_cell.length_a   1.000
_cell.length_b   1.000
_cell.length_c   1.000
_cell.angle_alpha   90.00
_cell.angle_beta   90.00
_cell.angle_gamma   90.00
#
_symmetry.space_group_name_H-M   'P 1'
#
loop_
_entity.id
_entity.type
_entity.pdbx_description
1 polymer ?
#
loop_
_entity_poly.entity_id
_entity_poly.type
_entity_poly.pdbx_seq_one_letter_code
_entity_poly.pdbx_strand_id
1 'polypeptide(L)'
;MSDPDADANRGWILHAVAWPLLGVCIIVMALRLWVRLRILRSWGWDDAFILLSLVTAATNTILVIVSVAYGAGRHMWQLTAPQKKMAMKYQIVSQGFHVASTDLGKVSVALFLIRIIGGVNNHKALLYTLIAVMTVINVGGIITIYAQCVPMSKLWNYDLQEGYCWPKGAQQNYAFFQGSVSALTDLILAIYPLFTIQRLQMATKVKVGLGIVLSLGIIAMVAAIVKTIHLAGLTSYEDYSWETVNLTIWVSLEQYLIILAACIPALTPLFNIIVRHRSSKRSKSATHELNGTMRTPHSKSKSKSKIVKSHTDNIDHKQYYPFASVGRDYVEYPLTWTSRRDRENITNISSGSDSETPITGSTRPQEPRGILRTTEFHIQELPANRYEHVG
;
A
#
# COMPACT_ATOMS: atom_id res chain seq x y z
N MET A 1 9.68 -54.57 -5.20
CA MET A 1 10.49 -53.38 -4.87
C MET A 1 9.51 -52.33 -4.39
N SER A 2 9.26 -52.25 -3.09
CA SER A 2 8.39 -51.22 -2.51
C SER A 2 9.15 -49.89 -2.58
N ASP A 3 8.66 -48.96 -3.39
CA ASP A 3 9.21 -47.61 -3.49
C ASP A 3 9.28 -47.00 -2.08
N PRO A 4 10.43 -46.48 -1.62
CA PRO A 4 10.57 -45.87 -0.29
C PRO A 4 9.69 -44.63 -0.10
N ASP A 5 9.11 -44.10 -1.18
CA ASP A 5 8.19 -42.96 -1.19
C ASP A 5 6.70 -43.37 -1.16
N ALA A 6 6.42 -44.67 -1.02
CA ALA A 6 5.06 -45.23 -1.11
C ALA A 6 4.09 -44.82 0.01
N ASP A 7 4.51 -44.02 0.98
CA ASP A 7 3.67 -43.37 2.02
C ASP A 7 3.96 -41.87 2.18
N ALA A 8 4.70 -41.28 1.25
CA ALA A 8 5.16 -39.90 1.39
C ALA A 8 3.98 -38.92 1.25
N ASN A 9 3.85 -38.01 2.22
CA ASN A 9 2.80 -36.98 2.27
C ASN A 9 3.45 -35.60 2.36
N ARG A 10 3.26 -34.77 1.33
CA ARG A 10 3.78 -33.39 1.29
C ARG A 10 2.78 -32.34 1.77
N GLY A 11 1.56 -32.75 2.15
CA GLY A 11 0.50 -31.83 2.61
C GLY A 11 0.88 -30.99 3.82
N TRP A 12 1.73 -31.50 4.72
CA TRP A 12 2.19 -30.76 5.91
C TRP A 12 2.99 -29.49 5.54
N ILE A 13 3.69 -29.50 4.39
CA ILE A 13 4.46 -28.35 3.90
C ILE A 13 3.52 -27.19 3.58
N LEU A 14 2.35 -27.49 2.99
CA LEU A 14 1.34 -26.47 2.67
C LEU A 14 0.80 -25.82 3.94
N HIS A 15 0.56 -26.59 5.00
CA HIS A 15 0.17 -26.04 6.29
C HIS A 15 1.25 -25.14 6.91
N ALA A 16 2.51 -25.60 6.86
CA ALA A 16 3.65 -24.88 7.41
C ALA A 16 3.91 -23.54 6.69
N VAL A 17 3.58 -23.44 5.40
CA VAL A 17 3.74 -22.20 4.63
C VAL A 17 2.51 -21.31 4.75
N ALA A 18 1.30 -21.86 4.61
CA ALA A 18 0.09 -21.06 4.45
C ALA A 18 -0.34 -20.32 5.74
N TRP A 19 -0.31 -20.99 6.89
CA TRP A 19 -0.78 -20.39 8.16
C TRP A 19 0.10 -19.22 8.63
N PRO A 20 1.45 -19.34 8.66
CA PRO A 20 2.30 -18.23 9.07
C PRO A 20 2.19 -17.03 8.12
N LEU A 21 2.16 -17.26 6.80
CA LEU A 21 2.05 -16.17 5.82
C LEU A 21 0.71 -15.44 5.95
N LEU A 22 -0.39 -16.17 6.11
CA LEU A 22 -1.70 -15.59 6.37
C LEU A 22 -1.69 -14.76 7.66
N GLY A 23 -1.13 -15.30 8.75
CA GLY A 23 -1.03 -14.61 10.03
C GLY A 23 -0.24 -13.30 9.93
N VAL A 24 0.92 -13.32 9.26
CA VAL A 24 1.74 -12.12 9.02
C VAL A 24 0.96 -11.09 8.20
N CYS A 25 0.27 -11.52 7.13
CA CYS A 25 -0.51 -10.61 6.30
C CYS A 25 -1.68 -9.98 7.06
N ILE A 26 -2.37 -10.74 7.92
CA ILE A 26 -3.45 -10.22 8.78
C ILE A 26 -2.90 -9.15 9.74
N ILE A 27 -1.77 -9.41 10.39
CA ILE A 27 -1.14 -8.45 11.31
C ILE A 27 -0.75 -7.17 10.58
N VAL A 28 -0.09 -7.30 9.42
CA VAL A 28 0.34 -6.16 8.59
C VAL A 28 -0.85 -5.37 8.07
N MET A 29 -1.94 -6.04 7.67
CA MET A 29 -3.19 -5.41 7.25
C MET A 29 -3.86 -4.65 8.40
N ALA A 30 -3.97 -5.27 9.57
CA ALA A 30 -4.53 -4.62 10.75
C ALA A 30 -3.74 -3.35 11.10
N LEU A 31 -2.41 -3.42 11.00
CA LEU A 31 -1.55 -2.26 11.19
C LEU A 31 -1.79 -1.19 10.13
N ARG A 32 -1.90 -1.56 8.84
CA ARG A 32 -2.24 -0.63 7.76
C ARG A 32 -3.56 0.09 8.03
N LEU A 33 -4.61 -0.65 8.38
CA LEU A 33 -5.92 -0.09 8.70
C LEU A 33 -5.85 0.87 9.90
N TRP A 34 -5.10 0.50 10.94
CA TRP A 34 -4.87 1.38 12.08
C TRP A 34 -4.22 2.71 11.66
N VAL A 35 -3.17 2.67 10.83
CA VAL A 35 -2.53 3.89 10.32
C VAL A 35 -3.51 4.73 9.51
N ARG A 36 -4.21 4.12 8.56
CA ARG A 36 -5.11 4.82 7.65
C ARG A 36 -6.29 5.47 8.37
N LEU A 37 -6.88 4.75 9.32
CA LEU A 37 -8.04 5.21 10.09
C LEU A 37 -7.67 6.19 11.21
N ARG A 38 -6.65 5.88 12.02
CA ARG A 38 -6.37 6.63 13.24
C ARG A 38 -5.33 7.73 13.02
N ILE A 39 -4.28 7.46 12.25
CA ILE A 39 -3.15 8.39 12.08
C ILE A 39 -3.40 9.34 10.91
N LEU A 40 -3.74 8.78 9.74
CA LEU A 40 -3.93 9.54 8.50
C LEU A 40 -5.36 10.03 8.29
N ARG A 41 -6.35 9.41 8.96
CA ARG A 41 -7.79 9.69 8.85
C ARG A 41 -8.27 9.84 7.41
N SER A 42 -7.79 8.96 6.54
CA SER A 42 -8.08 9.01 5.10
C SER A 42 -8.29 7.61 4.58
N TRP A 43 -9.56 7.25 4.35
CA TRP A 43 -9.93 6.02 3.66
C TRP A 43 -9.73 6.20 2.15
N GLY A 44 -9.08 5.23 1.50
CA GLY A 44 -8.96 5.18 0.04
C GLY A 44 -9.61 3.93 -0.53
N TRP A 45 -10.00 4.00 -1.81
CA TRP A 45 -10.42 2.81 -2.55
C TRP A 45 -9.32 1.74 -2.58
N ASP A 46 -8.04 2.13 -2.55
CA ASP A 46 -6.90 1.22 -2.44
C ASP A 46 -6.98 0.31 -1.20
N ASP A 47 -7.46 0.84 -0.07
CA ASP A 47 -7.59 0.09 1.19
C ASP A 47 -8.77 -0.92 1.13
N ALA A 48 -9.83 -0.64 0.36
CA ALA A 48 -10.93 -1.57 0.15
C ALA A 48 -10.52 -2.75 -0.73
N PHE A 49 -9.82 -2.48 -1.85
CA PHE A 49 -9.35 -3.53 -2.76
C PHE A 49 -8.34 -4.48 -2.10
N ILE A 50 -7.43 -3.95 -1.28
CA ILE A 50 -6.46 -4.81 -0.59
C ILE A 50 -7.12 -5.66 0.51
N LEU A 51 -8.14 -5.13 1.18
CA LEU A 51 -8.90 -5.90 2.16
C LEU A 51 -9.67 -7.04 1.47
N LEU A 52 -10.29 -6.77 0.32
CA LEU A 52 -10.96 -7.79 -0.48
C LEU A 52 -9.95 -8.84 -1.01
N SER A 53 -8.76 -8.41 -1.41
CA SER A 53 -7.66 -9.31 -1.76
C SER A 53 -7.27 -10.23 -0.60
N LEU A 54 -7.21 -9.73 0.64
CA LEU A 54 -6.90 -10.55 1.81
C LEU A 54 -8.01 -11.57 2.12
N VAL A 55 -9.28 -11.18 2.00
CA VAL A 55 -10.43 -12.08 2.22
C VAL A 55 -10.44 -13.21 1.20
N THR A 56 -10.24 -12.89 -0.07
CA THR A 56 -10.13 -13.88 -1.16
C THR A 56 -8.89 -14.76 -1.00
N ALA A 57 -7.77 -14.22 -0.47
CA ALA A 57 -6.58 -15.01 -0.13
C ALA A 57 -6.77 -15.99 1.03
N ALA A 58 -7.46 -15.55 2.09
CA ALA A 58 -7.83 -16.41 3.20
C ALA A 58 -8.74 -17.54 2.69
N THR A 59 -9.71 -17.21 1.84
CA THR A 59 -10.62 -18.20 1.23
C THR A 59 -9.85 -19.22 0.38
N ASN A 60 -8.94 -18.77 -0.48
CA ASN A 60 -8.03 -19.65 -1.23
C ASN A 60 -7.27 -20.61 -0.31
N THR A 61 -6.68 -20.09 0.76
CA THR A 61 -5.90 -20.87 1.72
C THR A 61 -6.75 -21.93 2.43
N ILE A 62 -7.96 -21.57 2.85
CA ILE A 62 -8.89 -22.52 3.47
C ILE A 62 -9.24 -23.64 2.49
N LEU A 63 -9.55 -23.31 1.23
CA LEU A 63 -9.89 -24.30 0.20
C LEU A 63 -8.71 -25.25 -0.11
N VAL A 64 -7.48 -24.72 -0.18
CA VAL A 64 -6.27 -25.54 -0.35
C VAL A 64 -6.07 -26.47 0.84
N ILE A 65 -6.25 -25.99 2.07
CA ILE A 65 -6.13 -26.82 3.27
C ILE A 65 -7.18 -27.94 3.29
N VAL A 66 -8.42 -27.62 2.90
CA VAL A 66 -9.49 -28.62 2.78
C VAL A 66 -9.13 -29.64 1.70
N SER A 67 -8.57 -29.22 0.57
CA SER A 67 -8.05 -30.11 -0.49
C SER A 67 -6.99 -31.09 0.05
N VAL A 68 -6.06 -30.59 0.87
CA VAL A 68 -5.03 -31.41 1.54
C VAL A 68 -5.65 -32.43 2.51
N ALA A 69 -6.70 -32.04 3.24
CA ALA A 69 -7.42 -32.97 4.13
C ALA A 69 -8.08 -34.13 3.37
N TYR A 70 -8.50 -33.93 2.12
CA TYR A 70 -8.99 -34.98 1.23
C TYR A 70 -7.89 -35.77 0.51
N GLY A 71 -6.61 -35.47 0.77
CA GLY A 71 -5.46 -36.21 0.26
C GLY A 71 -4.63 -35.50 -0.81
N ALA A 72 -4.86 -34.20 -1.08
CA ALA A 72 -3.95 -33.45 -1.95
C ALA A 72 -2.52 -33.42 -1.36
N GLY A 73 -1.52 -33.67 -2.20
CA GLY A 73 -0.10 -33.78 -1.80
C GLY A 73 0.37 -35.18 -1.40
N ARG A 74 -0.49 -36.20 -1.56
CA ARG A 74 -0.11 -37.62 -1.64
C ARG A 74 -0.15 -38.07 -3.10
N HIS A 75 0.48 -39.20 -3.41
CA HIS A 75 0.44 -39.72 -4.78
C HIS A 75 -0.97 -40.13 -5.19
N MET A 76 -1.31 -39.95 -6.47
CA MET A 76 -2.67 -40.22 -6.95
C MET A 76 -3.06 -41.69 -6.72
N TRP A 77 -2.15 -42.64 -6.88
CA TRP A 77 -2.43 -44.06 -6.72
C TRP A 77 -2.80 -44.48 -5.28
N GLN A 78 -2.46 -43.67 -4.27
CA GLN A 78 -2.79 -43.93 -2.86
C GLN A 78 -4.22 -43.47 -2.47
N LEU A 79 -4.86 -42.62 -3.28
CA LEU A 79 -6.17 -42.06 -2.96
C LEU A 79 -7.31 -42.91 -3.49
N THR A 80 -8.37 -43.06 -2.69
CA THR A 80 -9.64 -43.63 -3.16
C THR A 80 -10.31 -42.69 -4.18
N ALA A 81 -11.08 -43.23 -5.12
CA ALA A 81 -11.84 -42.44 -6.10
C ALA A 81 -12.63 -41.24 -5.51
N PRO A 82 -13.39 -41.35 -4.39
CA PRO A 82 -14.08 -40.20 -3.80
C PRO A 82 -13.13 -39.14 -3.22
N GLN A 83 -11.97 -39.55 -2.69
CA GLN A 83 -10.95 -38.63 -2.15
C GLN A 83 -10.33 -37.81 -3.28
N LYS A 84 -9.97 -38.45 -4.40
CA LYS A 84 -9.47 -37.77 -5.61
C LYS A 84 -10.44 -36.70 -6.10
N LYS A 85 -11.71 -37.08 -6.22
CA LYS A 85 -12.79 -36.21 -6.67
C LYS A 85 -12.94 -34.96 -5.80
N MET A 86 -12.94 -35.12 -4.48
CA MET A 86 -13.08 -34.00 -3.56
C MET A 86 -11.82 -33.12 -3.54
N ALA A 87 -10.63 -33.72 -3.46
CA ALA A 87 -9.37 -32.98 -3.51
C ALA A 87 -9.25 -32.12 -4.78
N MET A 88 -9.52 -32.70 -5.96
CA MET A 88 -9.49 -31.95 -7.22
C MET A 88 -10.54 -30.84 -7.25
N LYS A 89 -11.77 -31.10 -6.79
CA LYS A 89 -12.82 -30.08 -6.73
C LYS A 89 -12.38 -28.86 -5.94
N TYR A 90 -11.85 -29.04 -4.73
CA TYR A 90 -11.37 -27.91 -3.91
C TYR A 90 -10.15 -27.22 -4.53
N GLN A 91 -9.24 -27.97 -5.16
CA GLN A 91 -8.08 -27.41 -5.85
C GLN A 91 -8.44 -26.57 -7.09
N ILE A 92 -9.48 -26.95 -7.83
CA ILE A 92 -9.98 -26.17 -8.96
C ILE A 92 -10.67 -24.90 -8.47
N VAL A 93 -11.52 -25.03 -7.45
CA VAL A 93 -12.24 -23.88 -6.88
C VAL A 93 -11.25 -22.87 -6.29
N SER A 94 -10.20 -23.32 -5.60
CA SER A 94 -9.19 -22.43 -5.00
C SER A 94 -8.43 -21.60 -6.03
N GLN A 95 -8.14 -22.14 -7.22
CA GLN A 95 -7.44 -21.41 -8.30
C GLN A 95 -8.14 -20.11 -8.70
N GLY A 96 -9.47 -20.10 -8.80
CA GLY A 96 -10.22 -18.87 -9.11
C GLY A 96 -10.05 -17.80 -8.02
N PHE A 97 -10.09 -18.20 -6.74
CA PHE A 97 -9.86 -17.28 -5.62
C PHE A 97 -8.42 -16.76 -5.56
N HIS A 98 -7.43 -17.57 -5.93
CA HIS A 98 -6.05 -17.12 -6.08
C HIS A 98 -5.91 -16.05 -7.17
N VAL A 99 -6.46 -16.30 -8.36
CA VAL A 99 -6.43 -15.33 -9.48
C VAL A 99 -7.13 -14.03 -9.07
N ALA A 100 -8.31 -14.12 -8.47
CA ALA A 100 -9.04 -12.94 -7.99
C ALA A 100 -8.24 -12.14 -6.96
N SER A 101 -7.62 -12.80 -5.98
CA SER A 101 -6.84 -12.13 -4.95
C SER A 101 -5.61 -11.42 -5.51
N THR A 102 -4.84 -12.10 -6.37
CA THR A 102 -3.66 -11.48 -6.99
C THR A 102 -4.04 -10.26 -7.84
N ASP A 103 -5.14 -10.32 -8.60
CA ASP A 103 -5.66 -9.19 -9.36
C ASP A 103 -6.04 -8.01 -8.46
N LEU A 104 -6.89 -8.24 -7.46
CA LEU A 104 -7.32 -7.22 -6.50
C LEU A 104 -6.15 -6.59 -5.76
N GLY A 105 -5.13 -7.39 -5.41
CA GLY A 105 -3.90 -6.93 -4.80
C GLY A 105 -3.13 -5.96 -5.70
N LYS A 106 -2.94 -6.30 -6.98
CA LYS A 106 -2.25 -5.43 -7.94
C LYS A 106 -3.04 -4.17 -8.27
N VAL A 107 -4.37 -4.28 -8.39
CA VAL A 107 -5.28 -3.14 -8.54
C VAL A 107 -5.10 -2.16 -7.38
N SER A 108 -5.05 -2.65 -6.13
CA SER A 108 -4.79 -1.80 -4.96
C SER A 108 -3.43 -1.09 -5.03
N VAL A 109 -2.36 -1.80 -5.38
CA VAL A 109 -1.01 -1.21 -5.54
C VAL A 109 -1.01 -0.12 -6.62
N ALA A 110 -1.63 -0.40 -7.76
CA ALA A 110 -1.70 0.53 -8.87
C ALA A 110 -2.53 1.78 -8.53
N LEU A 111 -3.69 1.63 -7.88
CA LEU A 111 -4.48 2.76 -7.37
C LEU A 111 -3.71 3.58 -6.35
N PHE A 112 -2.96 2.92 -5.47
CA PHE A 112 -2.07 3.59 -4.53
C PHE A 112 -0.98 4.41 -5.26
N LEU A 113 -0.38 3.87 -6.31
CA LEU A 113 0.60 4.57 -7.17
C LEU A 113 0.00 5.76 -7.93
N ILE A 114 -1.24 5.65 -8.42
CA ILE A 114 -1.96 6.76 -9.05
C ILE A 114 -2.17 7.90 -8.06
N ARG A 115 -2.58 7.56 -6.83
CA ARG A 115 -2.87 8.52 -5.77
C ARG A 115 -1.64 9.34 -5.36
N ILE A 116 -0.48 8.70 -5.26
CA ILE A 116 0.77 9.39 -4.88
C ILE A 116 1.34 10.26 -6.01
N ILE A 117 1.18 9.87 -7.28
CA ILE A 117 1.81 10.57 -8.40
C ILE A 117 1.01 11.79 -8.89
N GLY A 118 -0.30 11.85 -8.61
CA GLY A 118 -1.08 13.09 -8.37
C GLY A 118 -1.23 14.13 -9.49
N GLY A 119 -0.16 14.54 -10.18
CA GLY A 119 -0.11 15.77 -10.97
C GLY A 119 0.00 15.62 -12.49
N VAL A 120 0.27 14.43 -13.05
CA VAL A 120 0.50 14.27 -14.50
C VAL A 120 -0.54 13.34 -15.14
N ASN A 121 -1.40 13.88 -16.01
CA ASN A 121 -2.55 13.16 -16.57
C ASN A 121 -2.15 11.96 -17.46
N ASN A 122 -1.06 12.05 -18.23
CA ASN A 122 -0.61 10.96 -19.11
C ASN A 122 -0.23 9.70 -18.32
N HIS A 123 0.39 9.88 -17.16
CA HIS A 123 0.80 8.80 -16.25
C HIS A 123 -0.41 8.09 -15.63
N LYS A 124 -1.46 8.83 -15.30
CA LYS A 124 -2.71 8.26 -14.78
C LYS A 124 -3.41 7.41 -15.83
N ALA A 125 -3.49 7.91 -17.07
CA ALA A 125 -4.11 7.17 -18.18
C ALA A 125 -3.42 5.82 -18.40
N LEU A 126 -2.07 5.80 -18.45
CA LEU A 126 -1.30 4.57 -18.61
C LEU A 126 -1.58 3.55 -17.49
N LEU A 127 -1.57 3.97 -16.22
CA LEU A 127 -1.84 3.07 -15.10
C LEU A 127 -3.27 2.53 -15.12
N TYR A 128 -4.28 3.36 -15.44
CA TYR A 128 -5.65 2.87 -15.58
C TYR A 128 -5.79 1.88 -16.72
N THR A 129 -5.12 2.11 -17.86
CA THR A 129 -5.14 1.15 -18.97
C THR A 129 -4.47 -0.18 -18.59
N LEU A 130 -3.35 -0.13 -17.84
CA LEU A 130 -2.67 -1.33 -17.35
C LEU A 130 -3.58 -2.14 -16.41
N ILE A 131 -4.25 -1.47 -15.47
CA ILE A 131 -5.20 -2.09 -14.55
C ILE A 131 -6.35 -2.74 -15.35
N ALA A 132 -6.95 -2.00 -16.28
CA ALA A 132 -8.09 -2.49 -17.05
C ALA A 132 -7.72 -3.74 -17.88
N VAL A 133 -6.57 -3.71 -18.58
CA VAL A 133 -6.09 -4.85 -19.37
C VAL A 133 -5.81 -6.06 -18.47
N MET A 134 -5.14 -5.84 -17.34
CA MET A 134 -4.84 -6.91 -16.39
C MET A 134 -6.13 -7.55 -15.84
N THR A 135 -7.06 -6.74 -15.36
CA THR A 135 -8.32 -7.24 -14.79
C THR A 135 -9.14 -7.99 -15.83
N VAL A 136 -9.19 -7.53 -17.09
CA VAL A 136 -9.87 -8.26 -18.17
C VAL A 136 -9.25 -9.64 -18.40
N ILE A 137 -7.91 -9.73 -18.43
CA ILE A 137 -7.19 -11.00 -18.61
C ILE A 137 -7.41 -11.94 -17.42
N ASN A 138 -7.39 -11.44 -16.18
CA ASN A 138 -7.60 -12.29 -15.00
C ASN A 138 -9.06 -12.73 -14.85
N VAL A 139 -10.03 -11.85 -15.11
CA VAL A 139 -11.46 -12.21 -15.13
C VAL A 139 -11.73 -13.25 -16.22
N GLY A 140 -11.17 -13.07 -17.42
CA GLY A 140 -11.20 -14.08 -18.46
C GLY A 140 -10.59 -15.41 -18.01
N GLY A 141 -9.52 -15.37 -17.22
CA GLY A 141 -8.86 -16.56 -16.66
C GLY A 141 -9.72 -17.31 -15.64
N ILE A 142 -10.43 -16.58 -14.77
CA ILE A 142 -11.38 -17.20 -13.84
C ILE A 142 -12.50 -17.90 -14.62
N ILE A 143 -13.01 -17.25 -15.67
CA ILE A 143 -14.05 -17.84 -16.53
C ILE A 143 -13.52 -19.09 -17.23
N THR A 144 -12.32 -19.05 -17.82
CA THR A 144 -11.75 -20.22 -18.52
C THR A 144 -11.47 -21.39 -17.57
N ILE A 145 -11.02 -21.13 -16.33
CA ILE A 145 -10.83 -22.17 -15.30
C ILE A 145 -12.12 -22.94 -15.01
N TYR A 146 -13.27 -22.26 -14.95
CA TYR A 146 -14.55 -22.91 -14.65
C TYR A 146 -15.30 -23.41 -15.89
N ALA A 147 -15.07 -22.79 -17.05
CA ALA A 147 -15.74 -23.10 -18.32
C ALA A 147 -14.97 -24.10 -19.19
N GLN A 148 -13.78 -24.56 -18.77
CA GLN A 148 -12.97 -25.52 -19.54
C GLN A 148 -13.66 -26.87 -19.81
N CYS A 149 -14.67 -27.24 -19.02
CA CYS A 149 -15.49 -28.43 -19.25
C CYS A 149 -16.98 -28.09 -19.11
N VAL A 150 -17.80 -28.69 -19.96
CA VAL A 150 -19.27 -28.63 -19.88
C VAL A 150 -19.80 -30.05 -19.74
N PRO A 151 -20.43 -30.41 -18.59
CA PRO A 151 -20.61 -29.61 -17.38
C PRO A 151 -19.31 -29.46 -16.56
N MET A 152 -19.21 -28.38 -15.76
CA MET A 152 -18.04 -28.11 -14.90
C MET A 152 -17.66 -29.29 -13.99
N SER A 153 -18.66 -30.10 -13.61
CA SER A 153 -18.49 -31.27 -12.75
C SER A 153 -17.61 -32.36 -13.35
N LYS A 154 -17.47 -32.40 -14.67
CA LYS A 154 -16.58 -33.33 -15.38
C LYS A 154 -15.10 -33.11 -15.04
N LEU A 155 -14.76 -31.91 -14.58
CA LEU A 155 -13.38 -31.53 -14.26
C LEU A 155 -12.84 -32.24 -13.01
N TRP A 156 -13.72 -32.63 -12.08
CA TRP A 156 -13.34 -33.41 -10.89
C TRP A 156 -13.99 -34.80 -10.85
N ASN A 157 -15.00 -35.07 -11.67
CA ASN A 157 -15.70 -36.35 -11.75
C ASN A 157 -15.38 -37.09 -13.05
N TYR A 158 -14.32 -37.90 -13.04
CA TYR A 158 -13.89 -38.67 -14.21
C TYR A 158 -14.88 -39.78 -14.63
N ASP A 159 -15.76 -40.20 -13.73
CA ASP A 159 -16.79 -41.21 -14.02
C ASP A 159 -17.91 -40.66 -14.92
N LEU A 160 -17.97 -39.34 -15.13
CA LEU A 160 -18.99 -38.71 -15.94
C LEU A 160 -18.64 -38.81 -17.44
N GLN A 161 -19.26 -39.76 -18.14
CA GLN A 161 -19.03 -39.98 -19.58
C GLN A 161 -19.58 -38.83 -20.45
N GLU A 162 -20.71 -38.24 -20.06
CA GLU A 162 -21.34 -37.14 -20.80
C GLU A 162 -20.58 -35.81 -20.63
N GLY A 163 -20.59 -34.98 -21.67
CA GLY A 163 -19.95 -33.67 -21.70
C GLY A 163 -18.65 -33.60 -22.50
N TYR A 164 -18.20 -32.38 -22.79
CA TYR A 164 -16.97 -32.11 -23.54
C TYR A 164 -16.06 -31.18 -22.73
N CYS A 165 -14.76 -31.43 -22.81
CA CYS A 165 -13.72 -30.59 -22.23
C CYS A 165 -12.83 -30.05 -23.35
N TRP A 166 -12.31 -28.84 -23.14
CA TRP A 166 -11.33 -28.26 -24.04
C TRP A 166 -10.08 -29.15 -24.15
N PRO A 167 -9.37 -29.10 -25.29
CA PRO A 167 -8.14 -29.86 -25.45
C PRO A 167 -7.12 -29.45 -24.38
N LYS A 168 -6.34 -30.42 -23.89
CA LYS A 168 -5.41 -30.27 -22.75
C LYS A 168 -4.44 -29.09 -22.87
N GLY A 169 -4.12 -28.64 -24.10
CA GLY A 169 -3.24 -27.50 -24.35
C GLY A 169 -3.91 -26.12 -24.31
N ALA A 170 -5.23 -26.01 -24.49
CA ALA A 170 -5.89 -24.69 -24.58
C ALA A 170 -5.83 -23.93 -23.24
N GLN A 171 -6.17 -24.60 -22.14
CA GLN A 171 -6.10 -24.02 -20.80
C GLN A 171 -4.66 -23.71 -20.37
N GLN A 172 -3.72 -24.59 -20.74
CA GLN A 172 -2.30 -24.40 -20.46
C GLN A 172 -1.74 -23.16 -21.17
N ASN A 173 -2.04 -22.99 -22.46
CA ASN A 173 -1.63 -21.82 -23.24
C ASN A 173 -2.19 -20.53 -22.64
N TYR A 174 -3.47 -20.55 -22.23
CA TYR A 174 -4.08 -19.41 -21.56
C TYR A 174 -3.38 -19.08 -20.24
N ALA A 175 -3.12 -20.09 -19.41
CA ALA A 175 -2.49 -19.88 -18.12
C ALA A 175 -1.03 -19.42 -18.25
N PHE A 176 -0.31 -19.87 -19.29
CA PHE A 176 1.03 -19.37 -19.63
C PHE A 176 1.00 -17.90 -20.05
N PHE A 177 0.03 -17.53 -20.90
CA PHE A 177 -0.19 -16.13 -21.29
C PHE A 177 -0.53 -15.27 -20.07
N GLN A 178 -1.49 -15.69 -19.25
CA GLN A 178 -1.87 -15.00 -18.02
C GLN A 178 -0.69 -14.84 -17.06
N GLY A 179 0.09 -15.90 -16.84
CA GLY A 179 1.26 -15.85 -15.96
C GLY A 179 2.37 -14.93 -16.47
N SER A 180 2.60 -14.91 -17.78
CA SER A 180 3.55 -13.98 -18.43
C SER A 180 3.13 -12.53 -18.26
N VAL A 181 1.84 -12.24 -18.46
CA VAL A 181 1.27 -10.90 -18.22
C VAL A 181 1.36 -10.54 -16.73
N SER A 182 1.08 -11.48 -15.83
CA SER A 182 1.22 -11.29 -14.39
C SER A 182 2.64 -10.85 -14.03
N ALA A 183 3.67 -11.58 -14.48
CA ALA A 183 5.07 -11.23 -14.23
C ALA A 183 5.45 -9.87 -14.83
N LEU A 184 4.98 -9.56 -16.04
CA LEU A 184 5.21 -8.26 -16.68
C LEU A 184 4.57 -7.12 -15.88
N THR A 185 3.34 -7.30 -15.38
CA THR A 185 2.67 -6.29 -14.56
C THR A 185 3.42 -6.03 -13.24
N ASP A 186 3.95 -7.06 -12.60
CA ASP A 186 4.76 -6.89 -11.38
C ASP A 186 6.03 -6.09 -11.65
N LEU A 187 6.70 -6.38 -12.78
CA LEU A 187 7.87 -5.63 -13.22
C LEU A 187 7.53 -4.15 -13.50
N ILE A 188 6.43 -3.90 -14.21
CA ILE A 188 5.98 -2.54 -14.50
C ILE A 188 5.68 -1.80 -13.20
N LEU A 189 4.89 -2.39 -12.29
CA LEU A 189 4.54 -1.75 -11.02
C LEU A 189 5.74 -1.51 -10.11
N ALA A 190 6.77 -2.37 -10.18
CA ALA A 190 8.03 -2.17 -9.45
C ALA A 190 8.87 -1.03 -10.04
N ILE A 191 9.03 -0.99 -11.37
CA ILE A 191 9.87 0.00 -12.07
C ILE A 191 9.21 1.38 -12.11
N TYR A 192 7.89 1.43 -12.23
CA TYR A 192 7.13 2.66 -12.40
C TYR A 192 7.44 3.77 -11.38
N PRO A 193 7.43 3.52 -10.06
CA PRO A 193 7.78 4.55 -9.09
C PRO A 193 9.26 4.95 -9.15
N LEU A 194 10.20 4.09 -9.58
CA LEU A 194 11.60 4.49 -9.77
C LEU A 194 11.74 5.56 -10.84
N PHE A 195 11.15 5.33 -12.02
CA PHE A 195 11.22 6.30 -13.13
C PHE A 195 10.60 7.64 -12.76
N THR A 196 9.47 7.61 -12.05
CA THR A 196 8.78 8.83 -11.64
C THR A 196 9.58 9.60 -10.58
N ILE A 197 10.21 8.90 -9.63
CA ILE A 197 10.91 9.51 -8.50
C ILE A 197 12.32 9.99 -8.85
N GLN A 198 12.99 9.44 -9.87
CA GLN A 198 14.30 9.93 -10.31
C GLN A 198 14.31 11.42 -10.69
N ARG A 199 13.17 11.97 -11.07
CA ARG A 199 13.03 13.40 -11.39
C ARG A 199 12.63 14.29 -10.20
N LEU A 200 12.36 13.71 -9.03
CA LEU A 200 11.83 14.43 -7.87
C LEU A 200 12.73 14.28 -6.64
N GLN A 201 13.23 15.40 -6.10
CA GLN A 201 14.14 15.43 -4.95
C GLN A 201 13.45 14.97 -3.64
N MET A 202 13.33 13.67 -3.44
CA MET A 202 12.69 13.08 -2.27
C MET A 202 13.66 12.82 -1.11
N ALA A 203 13.15 12.91 0.13
CA ALA A 203 13.91 12.60 1.34
C ALA A 203 14.34 11.12 1.37
N THR A 204 15.57 10.83 1.84
CA THR A 204 16.19 9.50 1.86
C THR A 204 15.33 8.40 2.51
N LYS A 205 14.48 8.76 3.48
CA LYS A 205 13.55 7.84 4.14
C LYS A 205 12.49 7.26 3.20
N VAL A 206 12.01 8.07 2.24
CA VAL A 206 11.06 7.64 1.21
C VAL A 206 11.75 6.73 0.19
N LYS A 207 13.02 7.03 -0.13
CA LYS A 207 13.85 6.20 -1.02
C LYS A 207 14.06 4.79 -0.47
N VAL A 208 14.24 4.64 0.85
CA VAL A 208 14.37 3.33 1.51
C VAL A 208 13.05 2.54 1.46
N GLY A 209 11.92 3.17 1.81
CA GLY A 209 10.61 2.50 1.74
C GLY A 209 10.27 2.02 0.32
N LEU A 210 10.59 2.84 -0.67
CA LEU A 210 10.44 2.47 -2.08
C LEU A 210 11.35 1.30 -2.48
N GLY A 211 12.60 1.29 -2.03
CA GLY A 211 13.54 0.19 -2.29
C GLY A 211 13.03 -1.15 -1.75
N ILE A 212 12.38 -1.15 -0.57
CA ILE A 212 11.78 -2.36 0.00
C ILE A 212 10.61 -2.84 -0.87
N VAL A 213 9.69 -1.96 -1.25
CA VAL A 213 8.56 -2.31 -2.13
C VAL A 213 9.05 -2.87 -3.46
N LEU A 214 10.09 -2.27 -4.02
CA LEU A 214 10.71 -2.72 -5.26
C LEU A 214 11.31 -4.13 -5.12
N SER A 215 12.02 -4.39 -4.04
CA SER A 215 12.59 -5.71 -3.78
C SER A 215 11.50 -6.79 -3.68
N LEU A 216 10.37 -6.48 -3.04
CA LEU A 216 9.24 -7.41 -2.99
C LEU A 216 8.57 -7.60 -4.36
N GLY A 217 8.49 -6.56 -5.18
CA GLY A 217 7.99 -6.66 -6.55
C GLY A 217 8.85 -7.58 -7.42
N ILE A 218 10.18 -7.51 -7.28
CA ILE A 218 11.10 -8.43 -7.98
C ILE A 218 10.93 -9.87 -7.48
N ILE A 219 10.80 -10.07 -6.16
CA ILE A 219 10.59 -11.43 -5.60
C ILE A 219 9.24 -11.99 -6.07
N ALA A 220 8.18 -11.17 -6.13
CA ALA A 220 6.88 -11.57 -6.65
C ALA A 220 6.95 -11.94 -8.14
N MET A 221 7.70 -11.17 -8.94
CA MET A 221 7.94 -11.50 -10.36
C MET A 221 8.66 -12.86 -10.50
N VAL A 222 9.70 -13.12 -9.71
CA VAL A 222 10.40 -14.41 -9.73
C VAL A 222 9.44 -15.54 -9.34
N ALA A 223 8.61 -15.34 -8.31
CA ALA A 223 7.60 -16.32 -7.91
C ALA A 223 6.60 -16.61 -9.03
N ALA A 224 6.14 -15.58 -9.74
CA ALA A 224 5.25 -15.72 -10.90
C ALA A 224 5.91 -16.53 -12.03
N ILE A 225 7.19 -16.27 -12.34
CA ILE A 225 7.94 -17.01 -13.35
C ILE A 225 8.08 -18.49 -12.95
N VAL A 226 8.52 -18.76 -11.72
CA VAL A 226 8.70 -20.14 -11.24
C VAL A 226 7.37 -20.90 -11.25
N LYS A 227 6.25 -20.24 -10.85
CA LYS A 227 4.90 -20.80 -11.00
C LYS A 227 4.59 -21.16 -12.45
N THR A 228 4.85 -20.28 -13.41
CA THR A 228 4.57 -20.55 -14.83
C THR A 228 5.38 -21.71 -15.39
N ILE A 229 6.64 -21.86 -14.97
CA ILE A 229 7.49 -22.98 -15.36
C ILE A 229 6.95 -24.29 -14.78
N HIS A 230 6.63 -24.30 -13.48
CA HIS A 230 6.03 -25.48 -12.86
C HIS A 230 4.72 -25.85 -13.54
N LEU A 231 3.87 -24.87 -13.86
CA LEU A 231 2.61 -25.07 -14.56
C LEU A 231 2.79 -25.74 -15.93
N ALA A 232 3.80 -25.33 -16.69
CA ALA A 232 4.14 -25.96 -17.97
C ALA A 232 4.63 -27.41 -17.82
N GLY A 233 5.24 -27.74 -16.68
CA GLY A 233 5.70 -29.09 -16.36
C GLY A 233 4.57 -30.08 -16.03
N LEU A 234 3.41 -29.62 -15.52
CA LEU A 234 2.34 -30.53 -15.06
C LEU A 234 1.75 -31.43 -16.16
N THR A 235 1.85 -31.05 -17.44
CA THR A 235 1.38 -31.91 -18.54
C THR A 235 2.25 -33.14 -18.79
N SER A 236 3.47 -33.16 -18.27
CA SER A 236 4.44 -34.24 -18.51
C SER A 236 4.47 -35.27 -17.38
N TYR A 237 3.83 -35.01 -16.24
CA TYR A 237 3.90 -35.88 -15.06
C TYR A 237 2.65 -36.75 -14.91
N GLU A 238 2.84 -38.05 -14.66
CA GLU A 238 1.76 -38.98 -14.33
C GLU A 238 1.15 -38.69 -12.94
N ASP A 239 1.93 -38.11 -12.02
CA ASP A 239 1.50 -37.80 -10.64
C ASP A 239 1.15 -36.31 -10.42
N TYR A 240 0.01 -35.89 -10.97
CA TYR A 240 -0.49 -34.51 -10.86
C TYR A 240 -0.58 -33.99 -9.41
N SER A 241 -1.01 -34.80 -8.45
CA SER A 241 -1.22 -34.37 -7.05
C SER A 241 0.07 -34.04 -6.32
N TRP A 242 1.16 -34.71 -6.68
CA TRP A 242 2.45 -34.59 -6.01
C TRP A 242 3.17 -33.30 -6.41
N GLU A 243 3.19 -33.01 -7.71
CA GLU A 243 3.82 -31.82 -8.28
C GLU A 243 3.01 -30.54 -8.04
N THR A 244 1.68 -30.67 -7.92
CA THR A 244 0.78 -29.55 -7.59
C THR A 244 1.14 -28.89 -6.25
N VAL A 245 1.77 -29.62 -5.32
CA VAL A 245 2.19 -29.05 -4.02
C VAL A 245 3.22 -27.94 -4.20
N ASN A 246 4.24 -28.17 -5.02
CA ASN A 246 5.29 -27.18 -5.24
C ASN A 246 4.73 -25.94 -5.94
N LEU A 247 3.88 -26.14 -6.96
CA LEU A 247 3.15 -25.04 -7.60
C LEU A 247 2.33 -24.24 -6.60
N THR A 248 1.62 -24.91 -5.69
CA THR A 248 0.76 -24.26 -4.69
C THR A 248 1.56 -23.43 -3.67
N ILE A 249 2.79 -23.84 -3.35
CA ILE A 249 3.70 -23.05 -2.50
C ILE A 249 4.04 -21.72 -3.18
N TRP A 250 4.46 -21.76 -4.45
CA TRP A 250 4.80 -20.55 -5.21
C TRP A 250 3.60 -19.62 -5.43
N VAL A 251 2.44 -20.20 -5.75
CA VAL A 251 1.14 -19.51 -5.83
C VAL A 251 0.81 -18.77 -4.52
N SER A 252 1.00 -19.42 -3.38
CA SER A 252 0.75 -18.82 -2.07
C SER A 252 1.73 -17.69 -1.78
N LEU A 253 3.02 -17.91 -2.06
CA LEU A 253 4.06 -16.89 -1.87
C LEU A 253 3.78 -15.64 -2.71
N GLU A 254 3.52 -15.79 -4.00
CA GLU A 254 3.17 -14.67 -4.90
C GLU A 254 1.99 -13.86 -4.35
N GLN A 255 0.91 -14.54 -3.98
CA GLN A 255 -0.29 -13.93 -3.44
C GLN A 255 -0.02 -13.10 -2.17
N TYR A 256 0.70 -13.66 -1.20
CA TYR A 256 1.01 -12.96 0.05
C TYR A 256 2.05 -11.85 -0.14
N LEU A 257 3.02 -12.03 -1.04
CA LEU A 257 4.00 -11.00 -1.37
C LEU A 257 3.35 -9.76 -1.98
N ILE A 258 2.36 -9.94 -2.88
CA ILE A 258 1.59 -8.83 -3.44
C ILE A 258 0.87 -8.06 -2.32
N ILE A 259 0.23 -8.77 -1.38
CA ILE A 259 -0.48 -8.14 -0.25
C ILE A 259 0.49 -7.37 0.65
N LEU A 260 1.63 -7.96 0.99
CA LEU A 260 2.66 -7.31 1.81
C LEU A 260 3.24 -6.08 1.11
N ALA A 261 3.59 -6.20 -0.17
CA ALA A 261 4.11 -5.10 -0.97
C ALA A 261 3.13 -3.91 -1.01
N ALA A 262 1.83 -4.20 -1.13
CA ALA A 262 0.80 -3.16 -1.08
C ALA A 262 0.73 -2.43 0.26
N CYS A 263 0.99 -3.13 1.38
CA CYS A 263 0.83 -2.56 2.71
C CYS A 263 2.03 -1.70 3.15
N ILE A 264 3.24 -1.98 2.67
CA ILE A 264 4.47 -1.30 3.09
C ILE A 264 4.42 0.22 2.94
N PRO A 265 3.98 0.81 1.79
CA PRO A 265 3.93 2.26 1.64
C PRO A 265 3.09 2.95 2.72
N ALA A 266 1.97 2.34 3.11
CA ALA A 266 1.08 2.86 4.13
C ALA A 266 1.69 2.78 5.54
N LEU A 267 2.67 1.90 5.78
CA LEU A 267 3.34 1.74 7.07
C LEU A 267 4.53 2.68 7.28
N THR A 268 5.05 3.31 6.23
CA THR A 268 6.14 4.31 6.28
C THR A 268 6.02 5.33 7.43
N PRO A 269 4.87 5.98 7.71
CA PRO A 269 4.75 6.93 8.83
C PRO A 269 4.97 6.29 10.21
N LEU A 270 4.54 5.04 10.42
CA LEU A 270 4.77 4.34 11.69
C LEU A 270 6.24 4.02 11.91
N PHE A 271 6.93 3.55 10.88
CA PHE A 271 8.37 3.30 10.96
C PHE A 271 9.12 4.56 11.40
N ASN A 272 8.74 5.73 10.87
CA ASN A 272 9.33 7.00 11.27
C ASN A 272 9.04 7.37 12.74
N ILE A 273 7.85 7.09 13.25
CA ILE A 273 7.50 7.33 14.67
C ILE A 273 8.32 6.40 15.59
N ILE A 274 8.40 5.11 15.25
CA ILE A 274 9.12 4.11 16.05
C ILE A 274 10.62 4.41 16.08
N VAL A 275 11.23 4.72 14.93
CA VAL A 275 12.66 5.05 14.83
C VAL A 275 12.97 6.33 15.63
N ARG A 276 12.11 7.35 15.57
CA ARG A 276 12.27 8.59 16.35
C ARG A 276 12.18 8.34 17.86
N HIS A 277 11.25 7.49 18.31
CA HIS A 277 11.15 7.12 19.72
C HIS A 277 12.36 6.35 20.24
N ARG A 278 12.97 5.46 19.42
CA ARG A 278 14.21 4.76 19.82
C ARG A 278 15.42 5.71 19.89
N SER A 279 15.54 6.65 18.96
CA SER A 279 16.62 7.65 18.98
C SER A 279 16.55 8.58 20.20
N SER A 280 15.34 8.98 20.61
CA SER A 280 15.13 9.81 21.81
C SER A 280 15.50 9.09 23.11
N LYS A 281 15.21 7.78 23.21
CA LYS A 281 15.61 6.96 24.36
C LYS A 281 17.13 6.77 24.45
N ARG A 282 17.83 6.67 23.32
CA ARG A 282 19.30 6.55 23.28
C ARG A 282 20.02 7.85 23.70
N SER A 283 19.45 9.03 23.38
CA SER A 283 20.04 10.31 23.77
C SER A 283 19.90 10.62 25.27
N LYS A 284 18.87 10.10 25.96
CA LYS A 284 18.69 10.33 27.40
C LYS A 284 19.64 9.53 28.29
N SER A 285 20.28 8.47 27.76
CA SER A 285 21.23 7.65 28.53
C SER A 285 22.67 8.19 28.50
N ALA A 286 22.97 9.18 27.66
CA ALA A 286 24.33 9.71 27.48
C ALA A 286 24.58 11.05 28.22
N THR A 287 23.60 11.57 28.98
CA THR A 287 23.70 12.89 29.64
C THR A 287 23.77 12.80 31.17
N HIS A 288 23.97 11.61 31.75
CA HIS A 288 23.98 11.45 33.22
C HIS A 288 25.36 11.18 33.85
N GLU A 289 26.46 11.33 33.11
CA GLU A 289 27.83 11.09 33.60
C GLU A 289 28.77 12.28 33.36
N LEU A 290 28.45 13.48 33.89
CA LEU A 290 29.44 14.57 33.93
C LEU A 290 29.22 15.62 35.04
N ASN A 291 28.50 15.29 36.12
CA ASN A 291 28.37 16.16 37.30
C ASN A 291 28.88 15.48 38.58
N GLY A 292 30.20 15.28 38.62
CA GLY A 292 31.01 15.07 39.82
C GLY A 292 32.44 15.32 39.36
N THR A 293 33.23 16.26 39.84
CA THR A 293 33.45 16.74 41.20
C THR A 293 34.36 17.97 41.10
N MET A 294 34.06 19.10 41.76
CA MET A 294 35.11 19.99 42.26
C MET A 294 34.60 20.88 43.41
N ARG A 295 35.07 20.60 44.63
CA ARG A 295 35.21 21.54 45.76
C ARG A 295 36.50 22.36 45.45
N THR A 296 36.72 23.64 45.73
CA THR A 296 36.58 24.51 46.94
C THR A 296 36.69 26.01 46.48
N PRO A 297 37.09 27.02 47.31
CA PRO A 297 36.27 27.83 48.21
C PRO A 297 36.25 29.36 47.89
N HIS A 298 35.33 30.06 48.58
CA HIS A 298 35.29 31.50 48.93
C HIS A 298 36.07 32.57 48.10
N SER A 299 35.35 33.55 47.53
CA SER A 299 35.73 34.98 47.57
C SER A 299 34.55 35.88 47.18
N LYS A 300 34.36 36.98 47.92
CA LYS A 300 33.43 38.07 47.64
C LYS A 300 34.00 38.95 46.52
N SER A 301 33.23 39.22 45.47
CA SER A 301 33.44 40.43 44.66
C SER A 301 32.18 40.87 43.94
N LYS A 302 31.80 42.13 44.15
CA LYS A 302 30.79 42.88 43.41
C LYS A 302 31.37 43.23 42.02
N SER A 303 30.71 42.88 40.92
CA SER A 303 30.77 43.71 39.71
C SER A 303 29.73 43.32 38.65
N LYS A 304 28.86 44.31 38.35
CA LYS A 304 28.29 44.69 37.06
C LYS A 304 27.85 43.59 36.08
N SER A 305 26.54 43.51 35.91
CA SER A 305 25.85 42.89 34.78
C SER A 305 26.36 43.43 33.43
N LYS A 306 27.06 42.58 32.66
CA LYS A 306 27.15 42.70 31.20
C LYS A 306 26.19 41.68 30.59
N ILE A 307 25.21 42.18 29.83
CA ILE A 307 24.35 41.37 28.98
C ILE A 307 25.25 40.76 27.90
N VAL A 308 25.54 39.47 28.04
CA VAL A 308 26.14 38.65 26.98
C VAL A 308 24.99 38.25 26.06
N LYS A 309 25.03 38.73 24.81
CA LYS A 309 24.18 38.23 23.73
C LYS A 309 24.54 36.75 23.50
N SER A 310 23.66 35.84 23.87
CA SER A 310 23.74 34.46 23.41
C SER A 310 23.35 34.42 21.94
N HIS A 311 24.31 34.14 21.08
CA HIS A 311 24.07 33.67 19.72
C HIS A 311 23.33 32.34 19.85
N THR A 312 22.03 32.36 19.64
CA THR A 312 21.25 31.14 19.45
C THR A 312 21.37 30.80 17.98
N ASP A 313 22.15 29.76 17.67
CA ASP A 313 22.17 29.16 16.35
C ASP A 313 20.76 28.69 16.02
N ASN A 314 20.19 29.30 14.99
CA ASN A 314 18.94 28.90 14.35
C ASN A 314 19.14 27.49 13.77
N ILE A 315 18.84 26.47 14.57
CA ILE A 315 18.64 25.13 14.05
C ILE A 315 17.29 25.15 13.34
N ASP A 316 17.32 25.23 12.02
CA ASP A 316 16.17 25.05 11.13
C ASP A 316 15.39 23.80 11.55
N HIS A 317 14.26 24.01 12.23
CA HIS A 317 13.23 23.01 12.39
C HIS A 317 12.60 22.77 11.02
N LYS A 318 13.23 21.92 10.21
CA LYS A 318 12.68 21.45 8.94
C LYS A 318 11.39 20.70 9.24
N GLN A 319 10.26 21.37 9.07
CA GLN A 319 8.92 20.87 9.27
C GLN A 319 8.72 19.63 8.39
N TYR A 320 8.54 18.47 9.04
CA TYR A 320 8.35 17.19 8.38
C TYR A 320 6.91 17.11 7.87
N TYR A 321 6.72 17.24 6.56
CA TYR A 321 5.45 16.93 5.90
C TYR A 321 5.30 15.40 5.80
N PRO A 322 4.25 14.81 6.37
CA PRO A 322 4.01 13.38 6.24
C PRO A 322 3.72 13.04 4.77
N PHE A 323 4.25 11.90 4.30
CA PHE A 323 4.08 11.34 2.96
C PHE A 323 2.63 11.31 2.41
N ALA A 324 1.62 11.41 3.27
CA ALA A 324 0.21 11.51 2.90
C ALA A 324 -0.28 12.93 2.53
N SER A 325 0.58 13.96 2.59
CA SER A 325 0.27 15.32 2.13
C SER A 325 0.72 15.60 0.69
N VAL A 326 1.51 14.71 0.08
CA VAL A 326 1.82 14.76 -1.36
C VAL A 326 0.56 14.32 -2.11
N GLY A 327 -0.23 15.29 -2.56
CA GLY A 327 -1.53 15.09 -3.20
C GLY A 327 -2.68 15.89 -2.57
N ARG A 328 -2.42 16.71 -1.55
CA ARG A 328 -3.44 17.57 -0.91
C ARG A 328 -3.18 19.05 -1.19
N ASP A 329 -3.15 19.45 -2.46
CA ASP A 329 -3.38 20.84 -2.82
C ASP A 329 -4.89 21.05 -2.86
N TYR A 330 -5.52 21.40 -1.73
CA TYR A 330 -6.71 22.25 -1.62
C TYR A 330 -6.93 22.58 -0.14
N VAL A 331 -6.58 23.83 0.21
CA VAL A 331 -7.03 24.68 1.33
C VAL A 331 -7.14 24.03 2.72
N GLU A 332 -6.15 24.26 3.58
CA GLU A 332 -6.27 24.11 5.03
C GLU A 332 -6.08 25.50 5.67
N TYR A 333 -7.16 26.06 6.22
CA TYR A 333 -7.11 27.29 7.01
C TYR A 333 -6.38 27.03 8.33
N PRO A 334 -5.51 27.93 8.82
CA PRO A 334 -4.90 27.75 10.13
C PRO A 334 -5.93 28.04 11.23
N LEU A 335 -6.46 26.97 11.86
CA LEU A 335 -7.10 27.07 13.17
C LEU A 335 -6.02 27.28 14.22
N THR A 336 -5.72 28.55 14.51
CA THR A 336 -4.92 28.95 15.66
C THR A 336 -5.73 28.73 16.93
N TRP A 337 -5.33 27.76 17.76
CA TRP A 337 -5.82 27.63 19.12
C TRP A 337 -5.17 28.73 19.98
N THR A 338 -5.88 29.84 20.19
CA THR A 338 -5.49 30.81 21.21
C THR A 338 -5.78 30.21 22.58
N SER A 339 -4.74 29.97 23.36
CA SER A 339 -4.86 29.65 24.78
C SER A 339 -5.63 30.75 25.50
N ARG A 340 -6.57 30.36 26.36
CA ARG A 340 -7.55 31.20 27.08
C ARG A 340 -6.92 32.11 28.16
N ARG A 341 -5.62 32.42 28.10
CA ARG A 341 -4.88 33.10 29.19
C ARG A 341 -4.41 34.52 28.85
N ASP A 342 -4.56 34.99 27.60
CA ASP A 342 -4.10 36.34 27.20
C ASP A 342 -5.26 37.31 26.82
N ARG A 343 -6.49 37.05 27.27
CA ARG A 343 -7.67 37.91 26.98
C ARG A 343 -7.91 39.04 28.01
N GLU A 344 -7.11 39.14 29.06
CA GLU A 344 -7.37 40.11 30.15
C GLU A 344 -6.47 41.36 30.17
N ASN A 345 -5.58 41.57 29.19
CA ASN A 345 -4.69 42.75 29.17
C ASN A 345 -4.95 43.76 28.04
N ILE A 346 -6.09 43.68 27.34
CA ILE A 346 -6.48 44.63 26.28
C ILE A 346 -7.88 45.21 26.56
N THR A 347 -8.11 45.74 27.76
CA THR A 347 -9.33 46.51 28.07
C THR A 347 -9.09 47.79 28.87
N ASN A 348 -7.84 48.20 29.09
CA ASN A 348 -7.55 49.47 29.74
C ASN A 348 -6.70 50.34 28.81
N ILE A 349 -7.35 51.14 27.97
CA ILE A 349 -7.01 52.51 27.57
C ILE A 349 -8.20 52.99 26.71
N SER A 350 -9.14 53.70 27.34
CA SER A 350 -10.14 54.51 26.64
C SER A 350 -10.43 55.76 27.49
N SER A 351 -9.73 56.85 27.19
CA SER A 351 -10.18 58.21 27.45
C SER A 351 -9.25 59.20 26.75
N GLY A 352 -9.79 60.01 25.83
CA GLY A 352 -9.03 61.08 25.19
C GLY A 352 -9.71 61.65 23.94
N SER A 353 -10.39 62.78 24.14
CA SER A 353 -10.99 63.68 23.13
C SER A 353 -9.93 64.32 22.21
N ASP A 354 -10.36 64.63 20.99
CA ASP A 354 -10.00 65.74 20.07
C ASP A 354 -8.64 66.42 20.18
N SER A 355 -7.83 66.35 19.11
CA SER A 355 -7.04 67.48 18.56
C SER A 355 -6.26 67.08 17.29
N GLU A 356 -6.20 68.00 16.32
CA GLU A 356 -5.62 67.85 14.98
C GLU A 356 -4.10 68.19 14.90
N THR A 357 -3.47 67.68 13.82
CA THR A 357 -2.25 68.17 13.09
C THR A 357 -0.84 67.62 13.50
N PRO A 358 0.23 67.73 12.65
CA PRO A 358 0.69 66.65 11.74
C PRO A 358 2.25 66.49 11.68
N ILE A 359 2.77 65.80 10.63
CA ILE A 359 4.17 65.82 10.10
C ILE A 359 5.15 64.93 10.94
N THR A 360 5.85 63.88 10.47
CA THR A 360 6.57 63.67 9.21
C THR A 360 7.32 62.31 9.24
N GLY A 361 7.76 61.79 8.09
CA GLY A 361 9.03 61.04 8.04
C GLY A 361 9.00 59.56 7.65
N SER A 362 8.90 59.29 6.34
CA SER A 362 9.72 58.34 5.57
C SER A 362 10.21 57.03 6.24
N THR A 363 9.68 55.88 5.79
CA THR A 363 10.49 54.76 5.29
C THR A 363 9.62 53.82 4.45
N ARG A 364 10.06 53.55 3.21
CA ARG A 364 9.38 52.72 2.20
C ARG A 364 9.22 51.26 2.68
N PRO A 365 8.06 50.59 2.49
CA PRO A 365 7.98 49.14 2.58
C PRO A 365 8.59 48.50 1.33
N GLN A 366 9.41 47.48 1.54
CA GLN A 366 10.03 46.65 0.51
C GLN A 366 8.96 45.96 -0.37
N GLU A 367 9.24 45.96 -1.66
CA GLU A 367 8.46 45.33 -2.73
C GLU A 367 8.60 43.79 -2.66
N PRO A 368 7.53 43.01 -2.46
CA PRO A 368 7.60 41.56 -2.58
C PRO A 368 7.52 41.15 -4.06
N ARG A 369 8.62 40.61 -4.59
CA ARG A 369 8.66 39.93 -5.90
C ARG A 369 7.78 38.68 -5.86
N GLY A 370 6.57 38.78 -6.41
CA GLY A 370 5.67 37.66 -6.67
C GLY A 370 4.62 38.05 -7.71
N ILE A 371 4.29 37.11 -8.61
CA ILE A 371 3.31 37.33 -9.68
C ILE A 371 1.90 37.40 -9.04
N LEU A 372 1.32 38.60 -9.00
CA LEU A 372 -0.09 38.79 -8.65
C LEU A 372 -0.95 38.40 -9.86
N ARG A 373 -1.78 37.36 -9.70
CA ARG A 373 -2.84 37.04 -10.67
C ARG A 373 -4.16 37.56 -10.10
N THR A 374 -4.59 38.74 -10.55
CA THR A 374 -5.91 39.29 -10.23
C THR A 374 -6.95 38.65 -11.13
N THR A 375 -7.85 37.84 -10.56
CA THR A 375 -9.12 37.50 -11.21
C THR A 375 -10.12 38.62 -10.93
N GLU A 376 -10.39 39.44 -11.94
CA GLU A 376 -11.51 40.38 -11.93
C GLU A 376 -12.81 39.59 -12.07
N PHE A 377 -13.74 39.79 -11.13
CA PHE A 377 -15.11 39.31 -11.25
C PHE A 377 -15.99 40.48 -11.68
N HIS A 378 -16.46 40.45 -12.93
CA HIS A 378 -17.51 41.35 -13.38
C HIS A 378 -18.84 40.88 -12.79
N ILE A 379 -19.34 41.59 -11.78
CA ILE A 379 -20.70 41.42 -11.30
C ILE A 379 -21.60 42.20 -12.26
N GLN A 380 -22.36 41.48 -13.08
CA GLN A 380 -23.35 42.07 -13.97
C GLN A 380 -24.63 42.29 -13.15
N GLU A 381 -24.90 43.54 -12.77
CA GLU A 381 -26.16 43.91 -12.14
C GLU A 381 -27.30 43.83 -13.17
N LEU A 382 -28.36 43.10 -12.83
CA LEU A 382 -29.62 43.06 -13.57
C LEU A 382 -30.33 44.42 -13.42
N PRO A 383 -30.85 45.03 -14.51
CA PRO A 383 -31.50 46.32 -14.41
C PRO A 383 -32.81 46.24 -13.63
N ALA A 384 -32.95 47.17 -12.69
CA ALA A 384 -34.14 47.43 -11.90
C ALA A 384 -35.31 47.83 -12.81
N ASN A 385 -36.39 47.03 -12.82
CA ASN A 385 -37.63 47.41 -13.45
C ASN A 385 -38.51 48.16 -12.44
N ARG A 386 -38.73 49.45 -12.68
CA ARG A 386 -39.76 50.25 -12.01
C ARG A 386 -40.45 51.21 -12.96
N TYR A 387 -41.75 50.95 -13.08
CA TYR A 387 -42.89 51.84 -13.29
C TYR A 387 -43.04 52.58 -14.62
N GLU A 388 -44.21 52.42 -15.27
CA GLU A 388 -45.25 53.45 -15.25
C GLU A 388 -46.60 52.95 -15.80
N HIS A 389 -47.67 53.39 -15.14
CA HIS A 389 -49.04 53.43 -15.65
C HIS A 389 -49.15 54.49 -16.76
N VAL A 390 -50.07 54.30 -17.72
CA VAL A 390 -51.08 55.26 -18.25
C VAL A 390 -51.61 54.73 -19.59
N GLY A 391 -52.93 54.62 -19.71
CA GLY A 391 -53.67 54.21 -20.90
C GLY A 391 -54.96 53.49 -20.55
#